data_AF-A0A1R0GPE2-F1
#
_entry.id   AF-A0A1R0GPE2-F1
#
_cell.length_a   1.000
_cell.length_b   1.000
_cell.length_c   1.000
_cell.angle_alpha   90.00
_cell.angle_beta   90.00
_cell.angle_gamma   90.00
#
_symmetry.space_group_name_H-M   'P 1'
#
loop_
_entity.id
_entity.type
_entity.pdbx_description
1 polymer ?
#
loop_
_entity_poly.entity_id
_entity_poly.type
_entity_poly.pdbx_seq_one_letter_code
_entity_poly.pdbx_strand_id
1 'polypeptide(L)'
;MTVNASKCGAMNVAGPQSSDLILQGKKIPKTAQYSYLGYIMNYKWDVSGTIKNNKLKVRKAFYAAYSFLKRSDVPVSLKIKFINSVLMPIDCYGGETFGMSEARVKPIQTEIDKAIRLAANVGKSAAIERVRADLGIKSVFLKTSTALEREYHKWPRLKTWIADLIKSLINVRMITMVPGNAT
;
A
#
# COMPACT_ATOMS: atom_id res chain seq x y z
N MET A 1 -7.72 -8.31 -34.43
CA MET A 1 -7.92 -8.74 -33.02
C MET A 1 -9.23 -8.12 -32.52
N THR A 2 -10.16 -8.91 -32.01
CA THR A 2 -11.46 -8.43 -31.51
C THR A 2 -11.38 -8.20 -30.01
N VAL A 3 -11.76 -7.01 -29.53
CA VAL A 3 -11.65 -6.61 -28.12
C VAL A 3 -13.03 -6.62 -27.47
N ASN A 4 -13.15 -7.25 -26.31
CA ASN A 4 -14.42 -7.30 -25.60
C ASN A 4 -14.64 -6.03 -24.76
N ALA A 5 -15.34 -5.06 -25.33
CA ALA A 5 -15.67 -3.79 -24.69
C ALA A 5 -16.37 -3.90 -23.33
N SER A 6 -17.11 -4.99 -23.03
CA SER A 6 -17.75 -5.17 -21.72
C SER A 6 -16.78 -5.60 -20.60
N LYS A 7 -15.56 -6.04 -20.97
CA LYS A 7 -14.45 -6.29 -20.03
C LYS A 7 -13.46 -5.12 -19.96
N CYS A 8 -13.68 -4.06 -20.73
CA CYS A 8 -12.89 -2.84 -20.70
C CYS A 8 -13.51 -1.83 -19.71
N GLY A 9 -12.71 -0.88 -19.23
CA GLY A 9 -13.18 0.24 -18.43
C GLY A 9 -12.33 1.48 -18.73
N ALA A 10 -12.99 2.64 -18.83
CA ALA A 10 -12.35 3.93 -19.07
C ALA A 10 -12.35 4.76 -17.78
N MET A 11 -11.18 5.06 -17.23
CA MET A 11 -11.04 5.93 -16.07
C MET A 11 -10.33 7.22 -16.47
N ASN A 12 -10.98 8.36 -16.24
CA ASN A 12 -10.35 9.66 -16.37
C ASN A 12 -9.51 9.90 -15.11
N VAL A 13 -8.26 10.34 -15.26
CA VAL A 13 -7.36 10.61 -14.14
C VAL A 13 -7.02 12.10 -14.15
N ALA A 14 -7.29 12.78 -13.03
CA ALA A 14 -6.90 14.18 -12.79
C ALA A 14 -7.28 15.19 -13.91
N GLY A 15 -8.45 15.02 -14.53
CA GLY A 15 -8.97 15.91 -15.57
C GLY A 15 -10.50 15.96 -15.63
N PRO A 16 -11.08 16.88 -16.43
CA PRO A 16 -12.53 16.96 -16.65
C PRO A 16 -13.09 15.67 -17.27
N GLN A 17 -14.41 15.50 -17.23
CA GLN A 17 -15.06 14.32 -17.82
C GLN A 17 -14.78 14.23 -19.32
N SER A 18 -13.90 13.28 -19.70
CA SER A 18 -13.64 12.95 -21.10
C SER A 18 -14.91 12.45 -21.81
N SER A 19 -14.91 12.62 -23.12
CA SER A 19 -15.91 12.07 -24.04
C SER A 19 -15.99 10.54 -23.94
N ASP A 20 -17.00 9.97 -24.61
CA ASP A 20 -17.18 8.52 -24.60
C ASP A 20 -16.15 7.84 -25.50
N LEU A 21 -15.30 7.00 -24.91
CA LEU A 21 -14.37 6.17 -25.67
C LEU A 21 -15.14 5.05 -26.39
N ILE A 22 -15.06 5.04 -27.71
CA ILE A 22 -15.66 4.03 -28.59
C ILE A 22 -14.55 3.13 -29.09
N LEU A 23 -14.70 1.83 -28.89
CA LEU A 23 -13.78 0.80 -29.37
C LEU A 23 -14.57 -0.24 -30.15
N GLN A 24 -14.22 -0.45 -31.42
CA GLN A 24 -14.89 -1.41 -32.33
C GLN A 24 -16.42 -1.19 -32.39
N GLY A 25 -16.83 0.08 -32.52
CA GLY A 25 -18.25 0.48 -32.56
C GLY A 25 -19.00 0.40 -31.22
N LYS A 26 -18.33 -0.04 -30.13
CA LYS A 26 -18.95 -0.17 -28.80
C LYS A 26 -18.38 0.86 -27.83
N LYS A 27 -19.26 1.54 -27.10
CA LYS A 27 -18.90 2.46 -26.02
C LYS A 27 -18.30 1.68 -24.83
N ILE A 28 -17.13 2.10 -24.36
CA ILE A 28 -16.49 1.55 -23.16
C ILE A 28 -17.16 2.16 -21.91
N PRO A 29 -17.51 1.37 -20.87
CA PRO A 29 -18.08 1.90 -19.64
C PRO A 29 -17.04 2.73 -18.86
N LYS A 30 -17.48 3.84 -18.26
CA LYS A 30 -16.63 4.69 -17.42
C LYS A 30 -16.52 4.10 -16.01
N THR A 31 -15.32 4.08 -15.44
CA THR A 31 -15.03 3.51 -14.12
C THR A 31 -14.34 4.54 -13.23
N ALA A 32 -14.73 4.61 -11.94
CA ALA A 32 -14.13 5.53 -10.96
C ALA A 32 -12.87 4.97 -10.29
N GLN A 33 -12.66 3.65 -10.36
CA GLN A 33 -11.51 2.95 -9.80
C GLN A 33 -11.13 1.75 -10.66
N TYR A 34 -9.84 1.40 -10.61
CA TYR A 34 -9.27 0.19 -11.20
C TYR A 34 -8.44 -0.54 -10.14
N SER A 35 -8.54 -1.87 -10.10
CA SER A 35 -7.77 -2.71 -9.18
C SER A 35 -6.75 -3.53 -9.98
N TYR A 36 -5.47 -3.24 -9.79
CA TYR A 36 -4.38 -3.97 -10.43
C TYR A 36 -3.58 -4.73 -9.38
N LEU A 37 -3.60 -6.07 -9.43
CA LEU A 37 -2.95 -6.95 -8.45
C LEU A 37 -3.31 -6.65 -6.97
N GLY A 38 -4.44 -5.96 -6.74
CA GLY A 38 -4.88 -5.52 -5.41
C GLY A 38 -4.41 -4.13 -4.98
N TYR A 39 -3.65 -3.41 -5.81
CA TYR A 39 -3.47 -1.97 -5.69
C TYR A 39 -4.69 -1.24 -6.29
N ILE A 40 -5.22 -0.24 -5.59
CA ILE A 40 -6.41 0.51 -6.05
C ILE A 40 -5.95 1.84 -6.64
N MET A 41 -6.11 1.98 -7.94
CA MET A 41 -5.97 3.24 -8.67
C MET A 41 -7.34 3.90 -8.76
N ASN A 42 -7.47 5.16 -8.37
CA ASN A 42 -8.73 5.89 -8.47
C ASN A 42 -8.61 7.11 -9.39
N TYR A 43 -9.75 7.68 -9.80
CA TYR A 43 -9.81 8.83 -10.70
C TYR A 43 -9.12 10.11 -10.16
N LYS A 44 -8.94 10.21 -8.83
CA LYS A 44 -8.22 11.31 -8.17
C LYS A 44 -6.71 11.09 -8.10
N TRP A 45 -6.23 9.91 -8.50
CA TRP A 45 -4.85 9.44 -8.35
C TRP A 45 -4.33 9.43 -6.90
N ASP A 46 -5.23 9.31 -5.92
CA ASP A 46 -4.85 9.26 -4.50
C ASP A 46 -4.65 7.82 -3.99
N VAL A 47 -3.84 7.68 -2.93
CA VAL A 47 -3.42 6.38 -2.36
C VAL A 47 -4.37 5.83 -1.28
N SER A 48 -5.44 6.54 -0.94
CA SER A 48 -6.33 6.16 0.18
C SER A 48 -7.06 4.83 -0.05
N GLY A 49 -7.38 4.51 -1.31
CA GLY A 49 -7.98 3.23 -1.70
C GLY A 49 -7.08 2.05 -1.34
N THR A 50 -5.80 2.10 -1.73
CA THR A 50 -4.81 1.07 -1.40
C THR A 50 -4.59 0.97 0.11
N ILE A 51 -4.44 2.09 0.81
CA ILE A 51 -4.26 2.12 2.28
C ILE A 51 -5.45 1.46 2.99
N LYS A 52 -6.69 1.76 2.57
CA LYS A 52 -7.91 1.13 3.10
C LYS A 52 -7.96 -0.36 2.78
N ASN A 53 -7.54 -0.78 1.58
CA ASN A 53 -7.49 -2.19 1.18
C ASN A 53 -6.48 -3.00 2.00
N ASN A 54 -5.25 -2.50 2.15
CA ASN A 54 -4.21 -3.15 2.95
C ASN A 54 -4.66 -3.28 4.42
N LYS A 55 -5.22 -2.22 4.99
CA LYS A 55 -5.82 -2.24 6.34
C LYS A 55 -6.88 -3.35 6.50
N LEU A 56 -7.75 -3.53 5.51
CA LEU A 56 -8.77 -4.60 5.54
C LEU A 56 -8.15 -5.99 5.39
N LYS A 57 -7.12 -6.15 4.55
CA LYS A 57 -6.40 -7.42 4.36
C LYS A 57 -5.62 -7.83 5.61
N VAL A 58 -4.82 -6.93 6.21
CA VAL A 58 -4.08 -7.24 7.44
C VAL A 58 -5.04 -7.55 8.58
N ARG A 59 -6.15 -6.81 8.69
CA ARG A 59 -7.15 -7.05 9.75
C ARG A 59 -7.72 -8.45 9.64
N LYS A 60 -8.05 -8.91 8.43
CA LYS A 60 -8.49 -10.30 8.19
C LYS A 60 -7.41 -11.32 8.57
N ALA A 61 -6.16 -11.11 8.15
CA ALA A 61 -5.04 -12.00 8.47
C ALA A 61 -4.73 -12.05 9.98
N PHE A 62 -4.77 -10.91 10.66
CA PHE A 62 -4.60 -10.78 12.11
C PHE A 62 -5.70 -11.54 12.87
N TYR A 63 -6.97 -11.37 12.52
CA TYR A 63 -8.05 -12.09 13.19
C TYR A 63 -8.02 -13.60 12.92
N ALA A 64 -7.61 -14.03 11.73
CA ALA A 64 -7.37 -15.45 11.43
C ALA A 64 -6.22 -16.04 12.28
N ALA A 65 -5.17 -15.26 12.56
CA ALA A 65 -4.03 -15.66 13.39
C ALA A 65 -4.19 -15.33 14.89
N TYR A 66 -5.35 -14.82 15.32
CA TYR A 66 -5.53 -14.26 16.67
C TYR A 66 -5.29 -15.30 17.78
N SER A 67 -5.79 -16.53 17.59
CA SER A 67 -5.59 -17.65 18.52
C SER A 67 -4.11 -18.00 18.69
N PHE A 68 -3.36 -18.09 17.59
CA PHE A 68 -1.92 -18.33 17.58
C PHE A 68 -1.14 -17.20 18.27
N LEU A 69 -1.48 -15.93 18.01
CA LEU A 69 -0.80 -14.79 18.62
C LEU A 69 -1.09 -14.66 20.12
N LYS A 70 -2.31 -15.02 20.57
CA LYS A 70 -2.73 -14.95 21.98
C LYS A 70 -2.14 -16.06 22.86
N ARG A 71 -1.82 -17.23 22.31
CA ARG A 71 -1.28 -18.39 23.04
C ARG A 71 -0.02 -18.05 23.83
N SER A 72 0.01 -18.35 25.13
CA SER A 72 1.15 -18.09 26.03
C SER A 72 2.26 -19.12 25.90
N ASP A 73 1.94 -20.33 25.44
CA ASP A 73 2.85 -21.46 25.23
C ASP A 73 3.71 -21.33 23.96
N VAL A 74 3.32 -20.45 23.03
CA VAL A 74 4.07 -20.18 21.80
C VAL A 74 5.15 -19.11 22.06
N PRO A 75 6.45 -19.42 21.82
CA PRO A 75 7.54 -18.45 21.98
C PRO A 75 7.31 -17.15 21.19
N VAL A 76 7.57 -16.00 21.85
CA VAL A 76 7.39 -14.67 21.24
C VAL A 76 8.21 -14.52 19.95
N SER A 77 9.39 -15.15 19.86
CA SER A 77 10.22 -15.19 18.65
C SER A 77 9.52 -15.78 17.42
N LEU A 78 8.66 -16.80 17.59
CA LEU A 78 7.85 -17.36 16.49
C LEU A 78 6.73 -16.40 16.08
N LYS A 79 6.10 -15.71 17.05
CA LYS A 79 5.08 -14.69 16.79
C LYS A 79 5.67 -13.48 16.04
N ILE A 80 6.87 -13.03 16.43
CA ILE A 80 7.62 -11.97 15.72
C ILE A 80 7.93 -12.39 14.28
N LYS A 81 8.40 -13.63 14.07
CA LYS A 81 8.63 -14.18 12.73
C LYS A 81 7.35 -14.13 11.89
N PHE A 82 6.21 -14.61 12.42
CA PHE A 82 4.91 -14.54 11.75
C PHE A 82 4.48 -13.10 11.40
N ILE A 83 4.63 -12.15 12.33
CA ILE A 83 4.30 -10.73 12.08
C ILE A 83 5.16 -10.19 10.94
N ASN A 84 6.47 -10.46 10.95
CA ASN A 84 7.40 -9.98 9.93
C ASN A 84 7.25 -10.67 8.55
N SER A 85 6.81 -11.93 8.50
CA SER A 85 6.70 -12.72 7.26
C SER A 85 5.29 -12.73 6.64
N VAL A 86 4.24 -12.54 7.43
CA VAL A 86 2.84 -12.64 6.96
C VAL A 86 2.11 -11.30 7.02
N LEU A 87 2.04 -10.65 8.19
CA LEU A 87 1.28 -9.40 8.33
C LEU A 87 2.00 -8.26 7.63
N MET A 88 3.26 -8.03 7.99
CA MET A 88 4.05 -6.89 7.53
C MET A 88 4.15 -6.75 5.98
N PRO A 89 4.26 -7.84 5.17
CA PRO A 89 4.19 -7.71 3.71
C PRO A 89 2.79 -7.36 3.17
N ILE A 90 1.71 -7.78 3.83
CA ILE A 90 0.33 -7.41 3.47
C ILE A 90 0.11 -5.92 3.72
N ASP A 91 0.65 -5.40 4.82
CA ASP A 91 0.60 -3.98 5.19
C ASP A 91 1.39 -3.09 4.22
N CYS A 92 2.63 -3.48 3.94
CA CYS A 92 3.56 -2.71 3.12
C CYS A 92 3.35 -2.87 1.61
N TYR A 93 2.33 -3.60 1.16
CA TYR A 93 2.08 -3.86 -0.26
C TYR A 93 1.80 -2.57 -1.04
N GLY A 94 2.64 -2.24 -2.03
CA GLY A 94 2.56 -0.97 -2.76
C GLY A 94 3.12 0.23 -1.97
N GLY A 95 3.85 -0.01 -0.88
CA GLY A 95 4.46 1.02 -0.04
C GLY A 95 5.41 1.95 -0.75
N GLU A 96 5.94 1.53 -1.91
CA GLU A 96 6.73 2.33 -2.84
C GLU A 96 5.98 3.59 -3.32
N THR A 97 4.64 3.58 -3.35
CA THR A 97 3.84 4.72 -3.84
C THR A 97 3.34 5.67 -2.74
N PHE A 98 3.25 5.19 -1.49
CA PHE A 98 2.60 5.94 -0.38
C PHE A 98 3.46 6.11 0.88
N GLY A 99 4.69 5.58 0.90
CA GLY A 99 5.67 5.76 1.98
C GLY A 99 6.05 7.22 2.26
N MET A 100 7.03 7.45 3.13
CA MET A 100 7.51 8.79 3.51
C MET A 100 6.46 9.74 4.16
N SER A 101 5.27 9.26 4.52
CA SER A 101 4.32 10.02 5.36
C SER A 101 3.74 9.13 6.45
N GLU A 102 4.01 9.48 7.70
CA GLU A 102 3.49 8.73 8.86
C GLU A 102 1.96 8.81 8.94
N ALA A 103 1.38 9.99 8.69
CA ALA A 103 -0.07 10.19 8.64
C ALA A 103 -0.76 9.24 7.65
N ARG A 104 -0.16 9.01 6.46
CA ARG A 104 -0.68 8.06 5.46
C ARG A 104 -0.65 6.61 5.94
N VAL A 105 0.43 6.17 6.58
CA VAL A 105 0.58 4.76 7.01
C VAL A 105 -0.03 4.46 8.37
N LYS A 106 -0.34 5.46 9.20
CA LYS A 106 -0.95 5.34 10.53
C LYS A 106 -2.17 4.40 10.56
N PRO A 107 -3.14 4.44 9.61
CA PRO A 107 -4.28 3.53 9.61
C PRO A 107 -3.90 2.05 9.49
N ILE A 108 -2.77 1.74 8.83
CA ILE A 108 -2.20 0.40 8.64
C ILE A 108 -1.39 0.01 9.89
N GLN A 109 -0.49 0.89 10.32
CA GLN A 109 0.34 0.71 11.53
C GLN A 109 -0.50 0.35 12.75
N THR A 110 -1.67 0.98 12.95
CA THR A 110 -2.57 0.68 14.08
C THR A 110 -3.12 -0.75 14.09
N GLU A 111 -3.17 -1.48 12.97
CA GLU A 111 -3.56 -2.89 12.95
C GLU A 111 -2.37 -3.81 13.29
N ILE A 112 -1.16 -3.53 12.77
CA ILE A 112 0.07 -4.23 13.21
C ILE A 112 0.30 -4.05 14.71
N ASP A 113 0.13 -2.84 15.23
CA ASP A 113 0.40 -2.54 16.64
C ASP A 113 -0.48 -3.38 17.58
N LYS A 114 -1.70 -3.76 17.17
CA LYS A 114 -2.54 -4.71 17.91
C LYS A 114 -1.93 -6.11 17.91
N ALA A 115 -1.41 -6.57 16.77
CA ALA A 115 -0.75 -7.86 16.65
C ALA A 115 0.55 -7.92 17.48
N ILE A 116 1.34 -6.85 17.48
CA ILE A 116 2.57 -6.73 18.30
C ILE A 116 2.22 -6.73 19.79
N ARG A 117 1.24 -5.92 20.22
CA ARG A 117 0.80 -5.89 21.63
C ARG A 117 0.29 -7.25 22.11
N LEU A 118 -0.49 -7.95 21.27
CA LEU A 118 -0.98 -9.30 21.57
C LEU A 118 0.14 -10.33 21.65
N ALA A 119 1.10 -10.30 20.70
CA ALA A 119 2.22 -11.23 20.67
C ALA A 119 3.14 -11.08 21.90
N ALA A 120 3.35 -9.83 22.33
CA ALA A 120 4.14 -9.45 23.51
C ALA A 120 3.38 -9.56 24.85
N ASN A 121 2.07 -9.83 24.81
CA ASN A 121 1.18 -9.84 25.98
C ASN A 121 1.21 -8.52 26.80
N VAL A 122 1.29 -7.37 26.13
CA VAL A 122 1.34 -6.04 26.78
C VAL A 122 0.02 -5.28 26.69
N GLY A 123 -0.30 -4.53 27.75
CA GLY A 123 -1.47 -3.66 27.81
C GLY A 123 -1.42 -2.47 26.83
N LYS A 124 -2.53 -1.73 26.73
CA LYS A 124 -2.63 -0.53 25.88
C LYS A 124 -1.72 0.62 26.35
N SER A 125 -1.44 0.68 27.66
CA SER A 125 -0.60 1.70 28.30
C SER A 125 0.88 1.62 27.93
N ALA A 126 1.38 0.45 27.51
CA ALA A 126 2.77 0.31 27.10
C ALA A 126 3.09 1.17 25.86
N ALA A 127 4.24 1.85 25.87
CA ALA A 127 4.71 2.65 24.74
C ALA A 127 5.07 1.74 23.54
N ILE A 128 4.29 1.81 22.45
CA ILE A 128 4.42 0.87 21.33
C ILE A 128 5.74 1.01 20.56
N GLU A 129 6.34 2.20 20.56
CA GLU A 129 7.68 2.42 20.00
C GLU A 129 8.74 1.61 20.73
N ARG A 130 8.71 1.62 22.07
CA ARG A 130 9.67 0.86 22.88
C ARG A 130 9.47 -0.64 22.71
N VAL A 131 8.23 -1.12 22.76
CA VAL A 131 7.89 -2.53 22.49
C VAL A 131 8.35 -2.96 21.08
N ARG A 132 8.17 -2.12 20.05
CA ARG A 132 8.67 -2.42 18.69
C ARG A 132 10.20 -2.49 18.64
N ALA A 133 10.89 -1.58 19.32
CA ALA A 133 12.36 -1.55 19.39
C ALA A 133 12.92 -2.80 20.09
N ASP A 134 12.38 -3.15 21.26
CA ASP A 134 12.85 -4.29 22.06
C ASP A 134 12.60 -5.64 21.35
N LEU A 135 11.55 -5.74 20.52
CA LEU A 135 11.26 -6.92 19.68
C LEU A 135 11.93 -6.88 18.29
N GLY A 136 12.69 -5.83 17.96
CA GLY A 136 13.35 -5.66 16.66
C GLY A 136 12.41 -5.50 15.46
N ILE A 137 11.15 -5.08 15.67
CA ILE A 137 10.16 -4.95 14.59
C ILE A 137 10.18 -3.52 14.03
N LYS A 138 10.63 -3.37 12.78
CA LYS A 138 10.55 -2.09 12.04
C LYS A 138 9.09 -1.69 11.80
N SER A 139 8.81 -0.39 11.89
CA SER A 139 7.49 0.17 11.56
C SER A 139 7.15 0.05 10.07
N VAL A 140 5.85 0.12 9.74
CA VAL A 140 5.34 0.24 8.36
C VAL A 140 5.92 1.48 7.71
N PHE A 141 6.01 2.60 8.45
CA PHE A 141 6.65 3.83 7.97
C PHE A 141 8.08 3.57 7.48
N LEU A 142 8.95 3.01 8.32
CA LEU A 142 10.34 2.75 7.94
C LEU A 142 10.44 1.77 6.76
N LYS A 143 9.62 0.71 6.74
CA LYS A 143 9.62 -0.27 5.64
C LYS A 143 9.15 0.29 4.31
N THR A 144 8.08 1.09 4.31
CA THR A 144 7.56 1.72 3.08
C THR A 144 8.47 2.84 2.59
N SER A 145 9.08 3.62 3.50
CA SER A 145 10.12 4.60 3.17
C SER A 145 11.36 3.97 2.54
N THR A 146 11.93 2.90 3.12
CA THR A 146 13.06 2.17 2.51
C THR A 146 12.69 1.53 1.17
N ALA A 147 11.44 1.07 0.99
CA ALA A 147 10.97 0.54 -0.29
C ALA A 147 10.92 1.64 -1.36
N LEU A 148 10.36 2.81 -1.03
CA LEU A 148 10.31 3.99 -1.90
C LEU A 148 11.70 4.50 -2.26
N GLU A 149 12.62 4.60 -1.31
CA GLU A 149 14.02 4.99 -1.51
C GLU A 149 14.76 4.02 -2.45
N ARG A 150 14.64 2.71 -2.21
CA ARG A 150 15.18 1.68 -3.10
C ARG A 150 14.62 1.83 -4.52
N GLU A 151 13.33 2.10 -4.63
CA GLU A 151 12.65 2.17 -5.92
C GLU A 151 13.02 3.44 -6.69
N TYR A 152 13.20 4.59 -6.02
CA TYR A 152 13.77 5.82 -6.57
C TYR A 152 15.15 5.59 -7.20
N HIS A 153 16.05 4.87 -6.51
CA HIS A 153 17.36 4.50 -7.08
C HIS A 153 17.29 3.40 -8.14
N LYS A 154 16.19 2.65 -8.25
CA LYS A 154 16.02 1.54 -9.19
C LYS A 154 15.41 2.00 -10.51
N TRP A 155 14.36 2.83 -10.48
CA TRP A 155 13.63 3.24 -11.68
C TRP A 155 14.50 3.80 -12.82
N PRO A 156 15.49 4.70 -12.60
CA PRO A 156 16.34 5.22 -13.68
C PRO A 156 17.23 4.16 -14.36
N ARG A 157 17.43 3.01 -13.71
CA ARG A 157 18.27 1.90 -14.18
C ARG A 157 17.47 0.75 -14.81
N LEU A 158 16.13 0.82 -14.82
CA LEU A 158 15.31 -0.20 -15.48
C LEU A 158 15.40 -0.08 -17.01
N LYS A 159 15.25 -1.21 -17.71
CA LYS A 159 15.09 -1.25 -19.18
C LYS A 159 13.64 -1.03 -19.62
N THR A 160 12.78 -0.55 -18.72
CA THR A 160 11.35 -0.32 -18.98
C THR A 160 11.10 1.16 -19.26
N TRP A 161 10.01 1.45 -19.96
CA TRP A 161 9.49 2.79 -20.25
C TRP A 161 9.47 3.78 -19.06
N ILE A 162 9.43 3.29 -17.81
CA ILE A 162 9.56 4.11 -16.59
C ILE A 162 10.89 4.87 -16.56
N ALA A 163 12.01 4.22 -16.93
CA ALA A 163 13.32 4.87 -16.94
C ALA A 163 13.39 5.99 -18.00
N ASP A 164 12.69 5.80 -19.12
CA ASP A 164 12.63 6.80 -20.19
C ASP A 164 11.70 7.94 -19.81
N LEU A 165 10.53 7.68 -19.21
CA LEU A 165 9.65 8.69 -18.63
C LEU A 165 10.35 9.62 -17.62
N ILE A 166 11.25 9.08 -16.80
CA ILE A 166 12.01 9.87 -15.81
C ILE A 166 13.01 10.80 -16.49
N LYS A 167 13.63 10.36 -17.61
CA LYS A 167 14.55 11.18 -18.41
C LYS A 167 13.78 12.21 -19.25
N SER A 168 12.68 11.80 -19.86
CA SER A 168 11.78 12.63 -20.67
C SER A 168 10.64 13.17 -19.81
N LEU A 169 10.98 13.87 -18.73
CA LEU A 169 10.01 14.53 -17.85
C LEU A 169 9.07 15.41 -18.69
N ILE A 170 7.83 14.92 -18.86
CA ILE A 170 6.80 15.62 -19.61
C ILE A 170 6.52 16.91 -18.82
N ASN A 171 6.67 18.08 -19.45
CA ASN A 171 6.46 19.41 -18.85
C ASN A 171 5.01 19.72 -18.43
N VAL A 172 4.18 18.69 -18.24
CA VAL A 172 2.85 18.79 -17.66
C VAL A 172 3.00 18.80 -16.14
N ARG A 173 2.48 19.86 -15.53
CA ARG A 173 2.63 20.26 -14.12
C ARG A 173 1.90 19.35 -13.11
N MET A 174 1.78 18.05 -13.39
CA MET A 174 1.08 17.08 -12.56
C MET A 174 2.07 16.26 -11.73
N ILE A 175 1.82 16.23 -10.42
CA ILE A 175 2.71 15.66 -9.43
C ILE A 175 2.74 14.13 -9.56
N THR A 176 3.89 13.57 -9.96
CA THR A 176 4.08 12.11 -10.14
C THR A 176 4.22 11.34 -8.82
N MET A 177 4.55 12.01 -7.71
CA MET A 177 4.67 11.41 -6.37
C MET A 177 3.90 12.24 -5.35
N VAL A 178 2.89 11.67 -4.69
CA VAL A 178 2.08 12.39 -3.69
C VAL A 178 2.99 12.92 -2.56
N PRO A 179 3.16 14.25 -2.40
CA PRO A 179 4.10 14.80 -1.45
C PRO A 179 3.76 14.34 -0.03
N GLY A 180 4.78 14.23 0.82
CA GLY A 180 4.59 13.97 2.24
C GLY A 180 4.07 15.24 2.93
N ASN A 181 2.79 15.56 2.77
CA ASN A 181 2.18 16.67 3.51
C ASN A 181 2.23 16.31 5.01
N ALA A 182 2.99 17.09 5.76
CA ALA A 182 2.99 17.06 7.22
C ALA A 182 1.82 17.91 7.73
N THR A 183 0.82 17.24 8.29
CA THR A 183 -0.28 17.80 9.09
C THR A 183 -0.53 16.87 10.27
#